data_AF-V3ZWM9-F1
#
_entry.id   AF-V3ZWM9-F1
#
_cell.length_a   1.000
_cell.length_b   1.000
_cell.length_c   1.000
_cell.angle_alpha   90.00
_cell.angle_beta   90.00
_cell.angle_gamma   90.00
#
_symmetry.space_group_name_H-M   'P 1'
#
loop_
_entity.id
_entity.type
_entity.pdbx_description
1 polymer ?
#
loop_
_entity_poly.entity_id
_entity_poly.type
_entity_poly.pdbx_seq_one_letter_code
_entity_poly.pdbx_strand_id
1 'polypeptide(L)'
;NICPRDRYVTALVLVHTAAQHFERRRNIRSTYGSKKLFLPTEVRVVFLVGIVQNLKIQEKIQEEHTQYGDIIQGQFIDTYHNLTNKGIMGFRWILNYCNNVDYVIKVDDDVIFDMWRFLDNLEAFNSTRSMFCTPIYDGQIFRDGKWTVPESQFVGVTNWPWTYCQGFVVIMTGDVIRELFHAAHVTPFLWIDDVYLFGYL
;
A
#
# COMPACT_ATOMS: atom_id res chain seq x y z
N ASN A 1 13.94 12.88 -6.62
CA ASN A 1 12.46 12.98 -6.59
C ASN A 1 11.89 11.78 -7.33
N ILE A 2 11.10 10.94 -6.65
CA ILE A 2 10.65 9.64 -7.18
C ILE A 2 9.64 9.82 -8.33
N CYS A 3 8.72 10.75 -8.15
CA CYS A 3 7.76 11.21 -9.15
C CYS A 3 7.96 12.72 -9.37
N PRO A 4 8.73 13.14 -10.39
CA PRO A 4 8.76 14.54 -10.81
C PRO A 4 7.38 14.97 -11.30
N ARG A 5 6.95 16.19 -11.00
CA ARG A 5 5.61 16.70 -11.38
C ARG A 5 5.31 16.62 -12.88
N ASP A 6 6.35 16.66 -13.71
CA ASP A 6 6.24 16.67 -15.17
C ASP A 6 6.42 15.29 -15.81
N ARG A 7 6.53 14.21 -15.01
CA ARG A 7 6.79 12.86 -15.52
C ARG A 7 5.64 11.93 -15.18
N TYR A 8 5.05 11.38 -16.23
CA TYR A 8 4.05 10.34 -16.16
C TYR A 8 4.65 9.04 -15.59
N VAL A 9 3.88 8.34 -14.76
CA VAL A 9 4.25 7.06 -14.16
C VAL A 9 3.21 6.02 -14.55
N THR A 10 3.62 4.97 -15.24
CA THR A 10 2.70 3.88 -15.62
C THR A 10 2.27 3.09 -14.40
N ALA A 11 3.22 2.73 -13.52
CA ALA A 11 2.93 1.97 -12.31
C ALA A 11 3.75 2.45 -11.12
N LEU A 12 3.06 2.71 -10.00
CA LEU A 12 3.67 3.01 -8.71
C LEU A 12 3.38 1.86 -7.74
N VAL A 13 4.43 1.15 -7.32
CA VAL A 13 4.36 0.10 -6.31
C VAL A 13 4.57 0.71 -4.92
N LEU A 14 3.55 0.60 -4.07
CA LEU A 14 3.60 0.91 -2.65
C LEU A 14 3.91 -0.38 -1.88
N VAL A 15 5.13 -0.52 -1.38
CA VAL A 15 5.51 -1.67 -0.57
C VAL A 15 5.22 -1.39 0.90
N HIS A 16 4.27 -2.12 1.48
CA HIS A 16 4.03 -2.12 2.92
C HIS A 16 5.13 -2.97 3.57
N THR A 17 5.99 -2.33 4.36
CA THR A 17 7.15 -2.98 4.97
C THR A 17 7.33 -2.52 6.41
N ALA A 18 7.82 -3.40 7.29
CA ALA A 18 8.19 -3.00 8.63
C ALA A 18 9.53 -2.25 8.60
N ALA A 19 9.70 -1.23 9.44
CA ALA A 19 10.97 -0.49 9.53
C ALA A 19 12.22 -1.40 9.64
N GLN A 20 12.15 -2.49 10.40
CA GLN A 20 13.26 -3.43 10.58
C GLN A 20 13.56 -4.35 9.38
N HIS A 21 12.71 -4.40 8.35
CA HIS A 21 12.87 -5.30 7.20
C HIS A 21 13.82 -4.75 6.10
N PHE A 22 15.01 -4.29 6.50
CA PHE A 22 16.02 -3.72 5.59
C PHE A 22 16.41 -4.69 4.46
N GLU A 23 16.60 -5.97 4.77
CA GLU A 23 16.96 -6.99 3.78
C GLU A 23 15.82 -7.28 2.79
N ARG A 24 14.55 -7.28 3.24
CA ARG A 24 13.41 -7.45 2.33
C ARG A 24 13.34 -6.30 1.33
N ARG A 25 13.48 -5.06 1.80
CA ARG A 25 13.55 -3.88 0.91
C ARG A 25 14.72 -3.95 -0.06
N ARG A 26 15.92 -4.36 0.41
CA ARG A 26 17.09 -4.57 -0.45
C ARG A 26 16.80 -5.61 -1.55
N ASN A 27 16.19 -6.73 -1.19
CA ASN A 27 15.84 -7.79 -2.13
C ASN A 27 14.81 -7.33 -3.17
N ILE A 28 13.81 -6.54 -2.76
CA ILE A 28 12.85 -5.96 -3.70
C ILE A 28 13.56 -5.02 -4.67
N ARG A 29 14.44 -4.13 -4.18
CA ARG A 29 15.23 -3.22 -5.04
C ARG A 29 16.11 -3.96 -6.05
N SER A 30 16.69 -5.10 -5.67
CA SER A 30 17.56 -5.90 -6.55
C SER A 30 16.81 -6.85 -7.49
N THR A 31 15.50 -7.02 -7.29
CA THR A 31 14.63 -7.88 -8.11
C THR A 31 13.60 -7.03 -8.87
N TYR A 32 12.30 -7.28 -8.67
CA TYR A 32 11.21 -6.66 -9.42
C TYR A 32 11.01 -5.18 -9.11
N GLY A 33 11.71 -4.61 -8.12
CA GLY A 33 11.70 -3.18 -7.82
C GLY A 33 12.75 -2.36 -8.57
N SER A 34 13.61 -2.99 -9.37
CA SER A 34 14.65 -2.28 -10.12
C SER A 34 14.07 -1.52 -11.30
N LYS A 35 14.14 -0.18 -11.25
CA LYS A 35 13.69 0.73 -12.33
C LYS A 35 14.27 0.37 -13.70
N LYS A 36 15.51 -0.15 -13.76
CA LYS A 36 16.19 -0.44 -15.03
C LYS A 36 15.58 -1.61 -15.78
N LEU A 37 14.83 -2.49 -15.09
CA LEU A 37 14.26 -3.67 -15.71
C LEU A 37 13.14 -3.32 -16.68
N PHE A 38 12.35 -2.27 -16.40
CA PHE A 38 11.11 -2.00 -17.14
C PHE A 38 11.22 -0.85 -18.14
N LEU A 39 12.41 -0.35 -18.43
CA LEU A 39 12.57 0.72 -19.43
C LEU A 39 12.11 0.22 -20.82
N PRO A 40 11.38 1.05 -21.59
CA PRO A 40 11.12 2.48 -21.36
C PRO A 40 9.91 2.78 -20.44
N THR A 41 9.15 1.78 -20.00
CA THR A 41 7.98 1.94 -19.12
C THR A 41 8.38 2.52 -17.77
N GLU A 42 7.63 3.53 -17.31
CA GLU A 42 7.94 4.25 -16.08
C GLU A 42 7.32 3.55 -14.86
N VAL A 43 8.04 2.56 -14.34
CA VAL A 43 7.71 1.90 -13.06
C VAL A 43 8.47 2.57 -11.91
N ARG A 44 7.80 2.76 -10.77
CA ARG A 44 8.38 3.27 -9.52
C ARG A 44 8.03 2.37 -8.37
N VAL A 45 8.96 2.21 -7.42
CA VAL A 45 8.73 1.48 -6.18
C VAL A 45 9.08 2.39 -5.02
N VAL A 46 8.20 2.43 -4.02
CA VAL A 46 8.40 3.17 -2.78
C VAL A 46 8.07 2.30 -1.58
N PHE A 47 8.78 2.50 -0.48
CA PHE A 47 8.63 1.72 0.74
C PHE A 47 7.94 2.55 1.81
N LEU A 48 6.80 2.06 2.30
CA LEU A 48 6.02 2.73 3.34
C LEU A 48 6.41 2.17 4.72
N VAL A 49 6.88 3.04 5.61
CA VAL A 49 7.26 2.70 6.99
C VAL A 49 6.67 3.69 7.99
N GLY A 50 6.52 3.28 9.24
CA GLY A 50 6.24 4.18 10.36
C GLY A 50 7.52 4.60 11.08
N ILE A 51 7.38 5.39 12.15
CA ILE A 51 8.48 5.64 13.11
C ILE A 51 8.61 4.47 14.07
N VAL A 52 9.82 4.27 14.60
CA VAL A 52 10.09 3.26 15.64
C VAL A 52 10.73 3.90 16.85
N GLN A 53 10.41 3.39 18.05
CA GLN A 53 10.99 3.91 19.30
C GLN A 53 12.47 3.55 19.46
N ASN A 54 12.92 2.48 18.81
CA ASN A 54 14.32 2.08 18.81
C ASN A 54 15.15 3.05 17.96
N LEU A 55 15.88 3.94 18.63
CA LEU A 55 16.69 4.98 17.98
C LEU A 55 17.69 4.42 16.97
N LYS A 56 18.30 3.26 17.23
CA LYS A 56 19.24 2.62 16.28
C LYS A 56 18.55 2.17 15.00
N ILE A 57 17.31 1.68 15.08
CA ILE A 57 16.53 1.30 13.89
C ILE A 57 16.10 2.57 13.15
N GLN A 58 15.68 3.62 13.87
CA GLN A 58 15.28 4.89 13.28
C GLN A 58 16.45 5.60 12.55
N GLU A 59 17.66 5.59 13.12
CA GLU A 59 18.88 6.08 12.46
C GLU A 59 19.16 5.30 11.17
N LYS A 60 19.10 3.97 11.21
CA LYS A 60 19.28 3.14 10.00
C LYS A 60 18.25 3.40 8.92
N ILE A 61 16.99 3.70 9.28
CA ILE A 61 15.96 4.12 8.32
C ILE A 61 16.33 5.46 7.68
N GLN A 62 16.84 6.42 8.46
CA GLN A 62 17.28 7.71 7.94
C GLN A 62 18.48 7.57 6.99
N GLU A 63 19.44 6.71 7.32
CA GLU A 63 20.57 6.37 6.45
C GLU A 63 20.09 5.73 5.15
N GLU A 64 19.20 4.74 5.22
CA GLU A 64 18.61 4.08 4.05
C GLU A 64 17.84 5.09 3.18
N HIS A 65 17.03 5.97 3.79
CA HIS A 65 16.30 7.01 3.06
C HIS A 65 17.27 7.99 2.37
N THR A 66 18.36 8.38 3.04
CA THR A 66 19.38 9.27 2.46
C THR A 66 20.09 8.60 1.27
N GLN A 67 20.32 7.29 1.35
CA GLN A 67 20.98 6.52 0.30
C GLN A 67 20.10 6.29 -0.94
N TYR A 68 18.84 5.87 -0.75
CA TYR A 68 17.98 5.42 -1.86
C TYR A 68 16.90 6.43 -2.23
N GLY A 69 16.45 7.27 -1.29
CA GLY A 69 15.43 8.28 -1.52
C GLY A 69 14.05 7.72 -1.86
N ASP A 70 13.78 6.46 -1.55
CA ASP A 70 12.56 5.72 -1.91
C ASP A 70 11.68 5.32 -0.70
N ILE A 71 12.03 5.79 0.50
CA ILE A 71 11.26 5.58 1.73
C ILE A 71 10.28 6.74 1.94
N ILE A 72 9.03 6.41 2.24
CA ILE A 72 8.00 7.32 2.73
C ILE A 72 7.71 6.94 4.18
N GLN A 73 8.13 7.79 5.11
CA GLN A 73 7.96 7.53 6.55
C GLN A 73 6.80 8.35 7.15
N GLY A 74 5.92 7.65 7.86
CA GLY A 74 4.78 8.24 8.56
C GLY A 74 5.07 8.57 10.01
N GLN A 75 4.43 9.63 10.50
CA GLN A 75 4.53 10.07 11.90
C GLN A 75 3.57 9.28 12.82
N PHE A 76 3.66 7.95 12.76
CA PHE A 76 2.94 7.01 13.62
C PHE A 76 3.83 5.80 13.92
N ILE A 77 3.65 5.16 15.08
CA ILE A 77 4.46 4.01 15.48
C ILE A 77 4.20 2.84 14.52
N ASP A 78 5.25 2.30 13.92
CA ASP A 78 5.17 1.19 12.98
C ASP A 78 4.79 -0.09 13.70
N THR A 79 3.50 -0.40 13.68
CA THR A 79 2.92 -1.62 14.24
C THR A 79 1.88 -2.19 13.30
N TYR A 80 1.54 -3.45 13.53
CA TYR A 80 0.51 -4.15 12.78
C TYR A 80 -0.87 -3.47 12.85
N HIS A 81 -1.20 -2.87 14.00
CA HIS A 81 -2.47 -2.15 14.18
C HIS A 81 -2.50 -0.78 13.48
N ASN A 82 -1.34 -0.29 13.03
CA ASN A 82 -1.20 0.98 12.31
C ASN A 82 -1.00 0.80 10.80
N LEU A 83 -1.18 -0.41 10.26
CA LEU A 83 -1.10 -0.65 8.82
C LEU A 83 -2.13 0.18 8.04
N THR A 84 -3.32 0.40 8.59
CA THR A 84 -4.32 1.29 7.97
C THR A 84 -3.78 2.71 7.80
N ASN A 85 -3.13 3.25 8.85
CA ASN A 85 -2.51 4.58 8.79
C ASN A 85 -1.38 4.63 7.75
N LYS A 86 -0.65 3.52 7.57
CA LYS A 86 0.39 3.39 6.53
C LYS A 86 -0.19 3.46 5.12
N GLY A 87 -1.31 2.78 4.86
CA GLY A 87 -2.01 2.88 3.57
C GLY A 87 -2.56 4.27 3.28
N ILE A 88 -3.26 4.88 4.26
CA ILE A 88 -3.79 6.26 4.13
C ILE A 88 -2.65 7.26 3.88
N MET A 89 -1.52 7.11 4.56
CA MET A 89 -0.32 7.90 4.30
C MET A 89 0.18 7.74 2.86
N GLY A 90 0.20 6.51 2.33
CA GLY A 90 0.53 6.23 0.94
C GLY A 90 -0.36 6.99 -0.03
N PHE A 91 -1.69 6.95 0.19
CA PHE A 91 -2.65 7.71 -0.62
C PHE A 91 -2.38 9.22 -0.55
N ARG A 92 -2.16 9.77 0.65
CA ARG A 92 -1.82 11.18 0.82
C ARG A 92 -0.55 11.57 0.05
N TRP A 93 0.48 10.73 0.12
CA TRP A 93 1.75 10.98 -0.56
C TRP A 93 1.57 10.99 -2.07
N ILE A 94 0.81 10.04 -2.63
CA ILE A 94 0.49 10.00 -4.07
C ILE A 94 -0.17 11.31 -4.51
N LEU A 95 -1.19 11.77 -3.79
CA LEU A 95 -1.91 12.99 -4.17
C LEU A 95 -1.02 14.24 -4.17
N ASN A 96 -0.01 14.28 -3.29
CA ASN A 96 0.88 15.43 -3.15
C ASN A 96 2.10 15.38 -4.10
N TYR A 97 2.58 14.18 -4.43
CA TYR A 97 3.88 14.00 -5.07
C TYR A 97 3.86 13.13 -6.34
N CYS A 98 2.83 12.31 -6.56
CA CYS A 98 2.76 11.36 -7.67
C CYS A 98 1.34 11.24 -8.25
N ASN A 99 0.66 12.37 -8.49
CA ASN A 99 -0.75 12.40 -8.89
C ASN A 99 -1.01 12.10 -10.38
N ASN A 100 0.04 11.91 -11.18
CA ASN A 100 -0.02 11.56 -12.59
C ASN A 100 0.47 10.11 -12.79
N VAL A 101 -0.33 9.16 -12.31
CA VAL A 101 -0.03 7.73 -12.31
C VAL A 101 -1.23 6.93 -12.82
N ASP A 102 -1.00 5.94 -13.70
CA ASP A 102 -2.11 5.09 -14.19
C ASP A 102 -2.51 4.03 -13.18
N TYR A 103 -1.52 3.34 -12.61
CA TYR A 103 -1.75 2.23 -11.69
C TYR A 103 -0.95 2.39 -10.40
N VAL A 104 -1.64 2.16 -9.28
CA VAL A 104 -1.05 2.09 -7.94
C VAL A 104 -1.18 0.66 -7.45
N ILE A 105 -0.06 0.04 -7.09
CA ILE A 105 0.01 -1.37 -6.72
C ILE A 105 0.47 -1.45 -5.27
N LYS A 106 -0.42 -1.81 -4.35
CA LYS A 106 -0.02 -2.16 -2.98
C LYS A 106 0.52 -3.58 -2.98
N VAL A 107 1.67 -3.79 -2.35
CA VAL A 107 2.31 -5.10 -2.20
C VAL A 107 2.92 -5.23 -0.80
N ASP A 108 2.81 -6.39 -0.16
CA ASP A 108 3.52 -6.68 1.09
C ASP A 108 4.99 -7.06 0.83
N ASP A 109 5.88 -6.79 1.79
CA ASP A 109 7.33 -6.96 1.58
C ASP A 109 7.85 -8.42 1.55
N ASP A 110 6.98 -9.40 1.76
CA ASP A 110 7.23 -10.84 1.57
C ASP A 110 6.52 -11.43 0.34
N VAL A 111 6.04 -10.58 -0.56
CA VAL A 111 5.41 -11.00 -1.80
C VAL A 111 6.34 -10.76 -2.99
N ILE A 112 6.34 -11.70 -3.93
CA ILE A 112 6.93 -11.49 -5.26
C ILE A 112 5.81 -11.15 -6.22
N PHE A 113 5.89 -9.98 -6.84
CA PHE A 113 4.93 -9.53 -7.85
C PHE A 113 5.53 -9.66 -9.25
N ASP A 114 4.85 -10.39 -10.13
CA ASP A 114 5.25 -10.54 -11.53
C ASP A 114 4.89 -9.28 -12.33
N MET A 115 5.78 -8.29 -12.24
CA MET A 115 5.64 -7.00 -12.91
C MET A 115 5.62 -7.14 -14.44
N TRP A 116 6.33 -8.12 -15.00
CA TRP A 116 6.35 -8.35 -16.45
C TRP A 116 4.98 -8.76 -16.94
N ARG A 117 4.38 -9.76 -16.29
CA ARG A 117 3.03 -10.20 -16.64
C ARG A 117 1.99 -9.10 -16.47
N PHE A 118 2.12 -8.27 -15.43
CA PHE A 118 1.24 -7.11 -15.27
C PHE A 118 1.35 -6.13 -16.44
N LEU A 119 2.58 -5.74 -16.81
CA LEU A 119 2.84 -4.79 -17.89
C LEU A 119 2.47 -5.34 -19.29
N ASP A 120 2.66 -6.64 -19.52
CA ASP A 120 2.28 -7.30 -20.77
C ASP A 120 0.75 -7.42 -20.95
N ASN A 121 -0.02 -7.22 -19.87
CA ASN A 121 -1.48 -7.39 -19.86
C ASN A 121 -2.23 -6.12 -19.42
N LEU A 122 -1.68 -4.92 -19.63
CA LEU A 122 -2.32 -3.66 -19.22
C LEU A 122 -3.74 -3.48 -19.81
N GLU A 123 -4.02 -4.05 -20.99
CA GLU A 123 -5.37 -4.01 -21.58
C GLU A 123 -6.43 -4.68 -20.69
N ALA A 124 -6.06 -5.73 -19.95
CA ALA A 124 -6.96 -6.39 -19.00
C ALA A 124 -7.31 -5.48 -17.80
N PHE A 125 -6.53 -4.43 -17.57
CA PHE A 125 -6.71 -3.44 -16.52
C PHE A 125 -7.25 -2.10 -17.05
N ASN A 126 -7.61 -2.04 -18.34
CA ASN A 126 -8.08 -0.82 -18.99
C ASN A 126 -9.49 -0.44 -18.52
N SER A 127 -9.54 0.17 -17.34
CA SER A 127 -10.73 0.73 -16.74
C SER A 127 -10.39 1.99 -15.97
N THR A 128 -11.41 2.68 -15.48
CA THR A 128 -11.29 3.85 -14.61
C THR A 128 -11.91 3.53 -13.26
N ARG A 129 -11.44 4.17 -12.19
CA ARG A 129 -12.00 4.05 -10.84
C ARG A 129 -12.20 2.59 -10.41
N SER A 130 -11.18 1.77 -10.59
CA SER A 130 -11.25 0.32 -10.43
C SER A 130 -10.14 -0.22 -9.53
N MET A 131 -10.43 -1.37 -8.92
CA MET A 131 -9.50 -2.13 -8.10
C MET A 131 -9.52 -3.59 -8.55
N PHE A 132 -8.35 -4.21 -8.60
CA PHE A 132 -8.13 -5.58 -9.05
C PHE A 132 -7.35 -6.35 -7.99
N CYS A 133 -7.92 -7.45 -7.53
CA CYS A 133 -7.38 -8.24 -6.43
C CYS A 133 -8.06 -9.62 -6.38
N THR A 134 -7.65 -10.45 -5.43
CA THR A 134 -8.42 -11.63 -5.04
C THR A 134 -9.52 -11.20 -4.06
N PRO A 135 -10.81 -11.28 -4.41
CA PRO A 135 -11.89 -10.86 -3.54
C PRO A 135 -12.14 -11.88 -2.42
N ILE A 136 -12.41 -11.38 -1.23
CA ILE A 136 -12.95 -12.15 -0.11
C ILE A 136 -14.43 -11.79 0.04
N TYR A 137 -15.28 -12.78 -0.24
CA TYR A 137 -16.72 -12.68 -0.03
C TYR A 137 -17.07 -13.15 1.39
N ASP A 138 -18.00 -12.45 2.04
CA ASP A 138 -18.56 -12.85 3.34
C ASP A 138 -17.50 -13.12 4.42
N GLY A 139 -16.44 -12.31 4.45
CA GLY A 139 -15.33 -12.49 5.40
C GLY A 139 -15.79 -12.30 6.84
N GLN A 140 -15.33 -13.17 7.75
CA GLN A 140 -15.76 -13.14 9.15
C GLN A 140 -15.10 -12.00 9.94
N ILE A 141 -15.87 -11.37 10.83
CA ILE A 141 -15.34 -10.47 11.86
C ILE A 141 -14.91 -11.32 13.05
N PHE A 142 -13.61 -11.41 13.30
CA PHE A 142 -13.07 -12.14 14.45
C PHE A 142 -13.27 -11.33 15.74
N ARG A 143 -13.73 -12.00 16.81
CA ARG A 143 -13.90 -11.39 18.14
C ARG A 143 -12.78 -11.75 19.11
N ASP A 144 -11.86 -12.60 18.70
CA ASP A 144 -10.67 -13.01 19.44
C ASP A 144 -9.45 -13.19 18.51
N GLY A 145 -8.30 -13.48 19.11
CA GLY A 145 -7.06 -13.74 18.38
C GLY A 145 -6.39 -12.50 17.79
N LYS A 146 -5.47 -12.73 16.85
CA LYS A 146 -4.63 -11.68 16.23
C LYS A 146 -5.46 -10.59 15.57
N TRP A 147 -6.59 -10.95 14.97
CA TRP A 147 -7.43 -10.10 14.13
C TRP A 147 -8.72 -9.64 14.82
N THR A 148 -8.71 -9.60 16.15
CA THR A 148 -9.90 -9.26 16.92
C THR A 148 -10.39 -7.84 16.65
N VAL A 149 -11.71 -7.71 16.49
CA VAL A 149 -12.42 -6.45 16.36
C VAL A 149 -13.46 -6.36 17.48
N PRO A 150 -13.43 -5.30 18.32
CA PRO A 150 -14.37 -5.15 19.42
C PRO A 150 -15.83 -5.19 18.95
N GLU A 151 -16.70 -5.86 19.72
CA GLU A 151 -18.14 -5.90 19.46
C GLU A 151 -18.75 -4.50 19.37
N SER A 152 -18.23 -3.56 20.15
CA SER A 152 -18.66 -2.15 20.14
C SER A 152 -18.48 -1.45 18.80
N GLN A 153 -17.62 -1.95 17.90
CA GLN A 153 -17.40 -1.34 16.59
C GLN A 153 -18.40 -1.84 15.54
N PHE A 154 -18.85 -3.09 15.66
CA PHE A 154 -19.76 -3.76 14.71
C PHE A 154 -20.76 -4.62 15.48
N VAL A 155 -21.73 -3.98 16.12
CA VAL A 155 -22.69 -4.64 17.03
C VAL A 155 -23.63 -5.56 16.27
N GLY A 156 -23.68 -6.84 16.65
CA GLY A 156 -24.58 -7.84 16.07
C GLY A 156 -24.19 -8.28 14.65
N VAL A 157 -23.02 -7.90 14.16
CA VAL A 157 -22.52 -8.23 12.82
C VAL A 157 -21.46 -9.32 12.94
N THR A 158 -21.63 -10.43 12.20
CA THR A 158 -20.68 -11.56 12.22
C THR A 158 -19.72 -11.57 11.04
N ASN A 159 -20.12 -10.94 9.92
CA ASN A 159 -19.38 -10.92 8.68
C ASN A 159 -19.27 -9.49 8.16
N TRP A 160 -18.19 -9.17 7.47
CA TRP A 160 -18.01 -7.86 6.84
C TRP A 160 -19.15 -7.61 5.85
N PRO A 161 -19.84 -6.46 5.94
CA PRO A 161 -20.94 -6.15 5.02
C PRO A 161 -20.46 -5.83 3.59
N TRP A 162 -19.15 -5.76 3.38
CA TRP A 162 -18.51 -5.49 2.09
C TRP A 162 -17.65 -6.66 1.65
N THR A 163 -17.59 -6.86 0.34
CA THR A 163 -16.49 -7.63 -0.27
C THR A 163 -15.23 -6.78 -0.18
N TYR A 164 -14.10 -7.39 0.16
CA TYR A 164 -12.83 -6.69 0.24
C TYR A 164 -11.72 -7.48 -0.45
N CYS A 165 -10.62 -6.81 -0.76
CA CYS A 165 -9.45 -7.46 -1.34
C CYS A 165 -8.60 -8.18 -0.30
N GLN A 166 -8.11 -9.35 -0.64
CA GLN A 166 -6.99 -9.94 0.08
C GLN A 166 -5.75 -9.04 -0.06
N GLY A 167 -5.10 -8.71 1.06
CA GLY A 167 -4.17 -7.59 1.13
C GLY A 167 -2.83 -7.72 0.42
N PHE A 168 -2.34 -8.94 0.20
CA PHE A 168 -0.93 -9.14 -0.14
C PHE A 168 -0.53 -8.47 -1.47
N VAL A 169 -1.47 -8.36 -2.43
CA VAL A 169 -1.37 -7.49 -3.61
C VAL A 169 -2.75 -6.91 -3.94
N VAL A 170 -2.80 -5.59 -4.15
CA VAL A 170 -3.98 -4.90 -4.68
C VAL A 170 -3.53 -3.91 -5.75
N ILE A 171 -4.12 -4.01 -6.94
CA ILE A 171 -3.88 -3.08 -8.05
C ILE A 171 -5.06 -2.11 -8.10
N MET A 172 -4.79 -0.82 -8.20
CA MET A 172 -5.78 0.24 -8.28
C MET A 172 -5.47 1.13 -9.48
N THR A 173 -6.50 1.63 -10.15
CA THR A 173 -6.31 2.75 -11.09
C THR A 173 -6.00 4.02 -10.29
N GLY A 174 -5.07 4.86 -10.78
CA GLY A 174 -4.58 6.02 -10.03
C GLY A 174 -5.65 7.06 -9.73
N ASP A 175 -6.71 7.11 -10.54
CA ASP A 175 -7.87 7.99 -10.37
C ASP A 175 -8.73 7.66 -9.14
N VAL A 176 -8.67 6.43 -8.61
CA VAL A 176 -9.42 6.03 -7.39
C VAL A 176 -8.78 6.54 -6.10
N ILE A 177 -7.48 6.85 -6.11
CA ILE A 177 -6.71 7.18 -4.90
C ILE A 177 -7.26 8.42 -4.20
N ARG A 178 -7.75 9.41 -4.96
CA ARG A 178 -8.36 10.61 -4.39
C ARG A 178 -9.64 10.26 -3.63
N GLU A 179 -10.47 9.40 -4.19
CA GLU A 179 -11.75 8.99 -3.59
C GLU A 179 -11.52 8.19 -2.32
N LEU A 180 -10.60 7.21 -2.35
CA LEU A 180 -10.20 6.45 -1.16
C LEU A 180 -9.65 7.36 -0.06
N PHE A 181 -8.79 8.32 -0.42
CA PHE A 181 -8.26 9.26 0.57
C PHE A 181 -9.36 10.14 1.19
N HIS A 182 -10.34 10.60 0.42
CA HIS A 182 -11.47 11.37 0.96
C HIS A 182 -12.38 10.50 1.83
N ALA A 183 -12.71 9.27 1.39
CA ALA A 183 -13.49 8.32 2.17
C ALA A 183 -12.84 8.06 3.53
N ALA A 184 -11.51 7.93 3.59
CA ALA A 184 -10.78 7.71 4.83
C ALA A 184 -10.94 8.82 5.89
N HIS A 185 -11.39 10.03 5.51
CA HIS A 185 -11.64 11.12 6.46
C HIS A 185 -13.04 11.08 7.08
N VAL A 186 -13.99 10.42 6.43
CA VAL A 186 -15.40 10.39 6.83
C VAL A 186 -15.84 9.00 7.30
N THR A 187 -15.08 7.96 6.98
CA THR A 187 -15.33 6.59 7.41
C THR A 187 -14.70 6.33 8.79
N PRO A 188 -15.45 5.74 9.76
CA PRO A 188 -14.89 5.35 11.05
C PRO A 188 -13.71 4.39 10.91
N PHE A 189 -12.59 4.73 11.55
CA PHE A 189 -11.34 3.97 11.45
C PHE A 189 -11.49 2.49 11.82
N LEU A 190 -10.92 1.61 10.99
CA LEU A 190 -10.73 0.19 11.28
C LEU A 190 -9.24 -0.16 11.09
N TRP A 191 -8.67 -0.88 12.06
CA TRP A 191 -7.24 -1.18 12.09
C TRP A 191 -6.82 -2.30 11.12
N ILE A 192 -7.77 -3.11 10.65
CA ILE A 192 -7.56 -4.13 9.63
C ILE A 192 -7.50 -3.44 8.27
N ASP A 193 -6.28 -3.23 7.78
CA ASP A 193 -5.99 -2.40 6.60
C ASP A 193 -6.61 -2.96 5.33
N ASP A 194 -6.57 -4.28 5.12
CA ASP A 194 -7.15 -4.92 3.94
C ASP A 194 -8.66 -4.66 3.83
N VAL A 195 -9.38 -4.83 4.93
CA VAL A 195 -10.83 -4.58 4.99
C VAL A 195 -11.13 -3.10 4.86
N TYR A 196 -10.35 -2.25 5.56
CA TYR A 196 -10.58 -0.82 5.54
C TYR A 196 -10.30 -0.23 4.17
N LEU A 197 -9.07 -0.33 3.68
CA LEU A 197 -8.59 0.35 2.48
C LEU A 197 -9.21 -0.19 1.18
N PHE A 198 -9.58 -1.47 1.15
CA PHE A 198 -9.94 -2.19 -0.07
C PHE A 198 -11.32 -2.85 0.01
N GLY A 199 -12.21 -2.31 0.85
CA GLY A 199 -13.59 -2.77 0.97
C GLY A 199 -14.50 -1.77 1.67
N TYR A 200 -14.09 -1.21 2.80
CA TYR A 200 -14.91 -0.26 3.57
C TYR A 200 -14.86 1.17 3.01
N LEU A 201 -13.70 1.62 2.52
CA LEU A 201 -13.56 2.90 1.80
C LEU A 201 -14.16 2.84 0.40
#